data_AF-A0A7J3CT11-F1
#
_entry.id   AF-A0A7J3CT11-F1
#
_cell.length_a   1.000
_cell.length_b   1.000
_cell.length_c   1.000
_cell.angle_alpha   90.00
_cell.angle_beta   90.00
_cell.angle_gamma   90.00
#
_symmetry.space_group_name_H-M   'P 1'
#
loop_
_entity.id
_entity.type
_entity.pdbx_description
1 polymer ?
#
loop_
_entity_poly.entity_id
_entity_poly.type
_entity_poly.pdbx_seq_one_letter_code
_entity_poly.pdbx_strand_id
1 'polypeptide(L)' 'MTDEAVAVEITEVKKTKTGIHGEIYQVMCKILEGKDKGRVIRRNVKGPIKKGDIILLLETEREAKEIKAR' A
#
# COMPACT_ATOMS: atom_id res chain seq x y z
N MET A 1 21.10 9.04 -8.91
CA MET A 1 19.69 8.80 -9.28
C MET A 1 18.98 8.58 -7.96
N THR A 2 18.30 9.60 -7.46
CA THR A 2 17.68 9.55 -6.15
C THR A 2 16.30 8.95 -6.36
N ASP A 3 16.18 7.64 -6.12
CA ASP A 3 14.88 7.00 -5.94
C ASP A 3 14.25 7.63 -4.69
N GLU A 4 13.49 8.72 -4.90
CA GLU A 4 12.77 9.42 -3.83
C GLU A 4 11.66 8.50 -3.32
N ALA A 5 12.02 7.69 -2.33
CA ALA A 5 11.09 6.85 -1.62
C ALA A 5 10.08 7.74 -0.86
N VAL A 6 8.80 7.57 -1.17
CA VAL A 6 7.72 8.36 -0.58
C VAL A 6 7.22 7.66 0.67
N ALA A 7 7.27 8.36 1.81
CA ALA A 7 6.67 7.88 3.05
C ALA A 7 5.14 7.95 2.98
N VAL A 8 4.49 6.85 3.29
CA VAL A 8 3.03 6.73 3.32
C VAL A 8 2.57 6.06 4.60
N GLU A 9 1.45 6.52 5.14
CA GLU A 9 0.83 5.96 6.35
C GLU A 9 -0.31 5.02 5.97
N ILE A 10 -0.38 3.85 6.60
CA ILE A 10 -1.48 2.91 6.41
C ILE A 10 -2.72 3.41 7.15
N THR A 11 -3.75 3.77 6.38
CA THR A 11 -5.03 4.23 6.91
C THR A 11 -6.00 3.07 7.13
N GLU A 12 -5.95 2.05 6.26
CA GLU A 12 -6.82 0.88 6.34
C GLU A 12 -6.14 -0.40 5.86
N VAL A 13 -6.42 -1.50 6.54
CA VAL A 13 -5.97 -2.85 6.17
C VAL A 13 -7.19 -3.67 5.83
N LYS A 14 -7.28 -4.19 4.60
CA LYS A 14 -8.35 -5.13 4.28
C LYS A 14 -8.12 -6.44 5.04
N LYS A 15 -9.20 -6.97 5.62
CA LYS A 15 -9.19 -8.27 6.30
C LYS A 15 -8.96 -9.43 5.33
N THR A 16 -9.33 -9.26 4.06
CA THR A 16 -9.15 -10.27 3.02
C THR A 16 -7.68 -10.35 2.63
N LYS A 17 -7.07 -11.50 2.91
CA LYS A 17 -5.73 -11.83 2.43
C LYS A 17 -5.83 -12.22 0.96
N THR A 18 -4.97 -11.64 0.14
CA THR A 18 -4.92 -11.87 -1.32
C THR A 18 -3.69 -12.71 -1.66
N GLY A 19 -3.70 -13.42 -2.78
CA GLY A 19 -2.58 -14.25 -3.25
C GLY A 19 -2.73 -15.74 -2.90
N ILE A 20 -2.06 -16.59 -3.67
CA ILE A 20 -2.21 -18.06 -3.66
C ILE A 20 -2.00 -18.67 -2.27
N HIS A 21 -1.13 -18.07 -1.44
CA HIS A 21 -0.80 -18.55 -0.09
C HIS A 21 -1.41 -17.69 1.04
N GLY A 22 -2.22 -16.67 0.74
CA GLY A 22 -2.83 -15.81 1.76
C GLY A 22 -1.82 -15.00 2.59
N GLU A 23 -0.65 -14.68 2.03
CA GLU A 23 0.42 -13.93 2.73
C GLU A 23 0.42 -12.43 2.41
N ILE A 24 -0.42 -11.99 1.46
CA ILE A 24 -0.44 -10.61 0.98
C ILE A 24 -1.66 -9.90 1.56
N TYR A 25 -1.42 -8.77 2.21
CA TYR A 25 -2.45 -7.88 2.70
C TYR A 25 -2.66 -6.75 1.70
N GLN A 26 -3.91 -6.51 1.34
CA GLN A 26 -4.27 -5.31 0.59
C GLN A 26 -4.50 -4.16 1.57
N VAL A 27 -3.69 -3.11 1.45
CA VAL A 27 -3.70 -1.96 2.36
C VAL A 27 -4.02 -0.70 1.58
N MET A 28 -4.73 0.21 2.22
CA MET A 28 -4.84 1.60 1.78
C MET A 28 -3.85 2.42 2.59
N CYS A 29 -2.97 3.10 1.86
CA CYS A 29 -2.01 4.01 2.46
C CYS A 29 -2.18 5.41 1.89
N LYS A 30 -1.97 6.41 2.74
CA LYS A 30 -2.06 7.82 2.45
C LYS A 30 -0.67 8.41 2.36
N ILE A 31 -0.41 9.14 1.28
CA ILE A 31 0.88 9.77 1.04
C ILE A 31 1.05 10.95 2.01
N LEU A 32 2.13 10.92 2.80
CA LEU A 32 2.43 11.96 3.80
C LEU A 32 3.27 13.09 3.21
N GLU A 33 4.14 12.78 2.25
CA GLU A 33 5.17 13.67 1.72
C GLU A 33 5.24 13.62 0.19
N GLY A 34 5.84 14.65 -0.43
CA GLY A 34 6.00 14.74 -1.88
C GLY A 34 4.83 15.41 -2.62
N LYS A 35 4.83 15.29 -3.95
CA LYS A 35 3.87 15.96 -4.86
C LYS A 35 2.43 15.48 -4.69
N ASP A 36 2.22 14.22 -4.34
CA ASP A 36 0.90 13.59 -4.17
C ASP A 36 0.41 13.59 -2.70
N LYS A 37 0.90 14.51 -1.87
CA LYS A 37 0.52 14.58 -0.44
C LYS A 37 -1.00 14.57 -0.27
N GLY A 38 -1.48 13.64 0.54
CA GLY A 38 -2.90 13.45 0.84
C GLY A 38 -3.65 12.46 -0.07
N ARG A 39 -3.03 12.00 -1.16
CA ARG A 39 -3.60 10.96 -2.02
C ARG A 39 -3.58 9.60 -1.31
N VAL A 40 -4.68 8.86 -1.43
CA VAL A 40 -4.81 7.50 -0.92
C VAL A 40 -4.58 6.54 -2.07
N ILE A 41 -3.70 5.57 -1.88
CA ILE A 41 -3.35 4.54 -2.87
C ILE A 41 -3.49 3.16 -2.25
N ARG A 42 -3.78 2.17 -3.10
CA ARG A 42 -3.85 0.76 -2.69
C ARG A 42 -2.54 0.04 -2.98
N ARG A 43 -2.02 -0.65 -1.97
CA ARG A 43 -0.80 -1.46 -2.08
C ARG A 43 -0.98 -2.85 -1.51
N ASN A 44 -0.19 -3.75 -2.05
CA ASN A 44 -0.05 -5.10 -1.55
C ASN A 44 1.20 -5.15 -0.69
N VAL A 45 1.05 -5.51 0.59
CA VAL A 45 2.16 -5.65 1.52
C VAL A 45 2.24 -7.11 1.93
N LYS A 46 3.44 -7.67 1.91
CA LYS A 46 3.70 -9.03 2.38
C LYS A 46 3.99 -8.99 3.88
N GLY A 47 3.36 -9.88 4.64
CA GLY A 47 3.58 -9.99 6.10
C GLY A 47 2.55 -9.24 6.94
N PRO A 48 2.57 -9.41 8.28
CA PRO A 48 1.60 -8.80 9.18
C PRO A 48 1.78 -7.28 9.24
N ILE A 49 0.68 -6.54 9.10
CA ILE A 49 0.68 -5.07 9.10
C ILE A 49 -0.45 -4.55 9.98
N LYS A 50 -0.33 -3.31 10.47
CA LYS A 50 -1.36 -2.66 11.29
C LYS A 50 -1.71 -1.27 10.76
N LYS A 51 -2.90 -0.81 11.15
CA LYS A 51 -3.30 0.58 10.89
C LYS A 51 -2.37 1.53 11.65
N GLY A 52 -1.89 2.57 10.97
CA GLY A 52 -0.95 3.55 11.50
C GLY A 52 0.53 3.21 11.25
N ASP A 53 0.85 2.06 10.66
CA ASP A 53 2.22 1.78 10.22
C ASP A 53 2.61 2.72 9.06
N ILE A 54 3.89 3.10 9.03
CA ILE A 54 4.47 3.91 7.94
C ILE A 54 5.31 3.00 7.07
N ILE A 55 5.08 3.05 5.76
CA ILE A 55 5.87 2.30 4.77
C ILE A 55 6.47 3.29 3.76
N LEU A 56 7.63 2.96 3.22
CA LEU A 56 8.23 3.71 2.12
C LEU A 56 7.89 3.03 0.80
N LEU A 57 7.39 3.82 -0.14
CA LEU A 57 7.11 3.39 -1.51
C LEU A 57 8.13 3.98 -2.45
N LEU A 58 8.87 3.10 -3.14
CA LEU A 58 9.80 3.50 -4.21
C LEU A 58 9.06 3.96 -5.47
N GLU A 59 7.85 3.43 -5.72
CA GLU A 59 7.03 3.79 -6.88
C GLU A 59 5.57 3.99 -6.49
N THR A 60 5.08 5.23 -6.58
CA THR A 60 3.68 5.60 -6.32
C THR A 60 2.74 5.34 -7.51
N GLU A 61 3.26 5.09 -8.72
CA GLU A 61 2.48 5.05 -9.96
C GLU A 61 1.66 3.76 -10.19
N ARG A 62 2.01 2.63 -9.55
CA ARG A 62 1.36 1.33 -9.80
C ARG A 62 0.26 0.97 -8.79
N GLU A 63 -0.98 1.38 -9.04
CA GLU A 63 -2.10 0.86 -8.24
C GLU A 63 -2.31 -0.65 -8.48
N ALA A 64 -2.40 -1.43 -7.40
CA ALA A 64 -2.73 -2.85 -7.51
C ALA A 64 -4.16 -3.00 -8.05
N LYS A 65 -4.30 -3.61 -9.24
CA LYS A 65 -5.62 -3.93 -9.80
C LYS A 65 -6.38 -4.84 -8.86
N GLU A 66 -7.66 -4.55 -8.66
CA GLU A 66 -8.56 -5.37 -7.86
C GLU A 66 -8.71 -6.73 -8.55
N ILE A 67 -8.30 -7.81 -7.88
CA ILE A 67 -8.52 -9.16 -8.39
C ILE A 67 -10.01 -9.45 -8.17
N LYS A 68 -10.81 -9.31 -9.23
CA LYS A 68 -12.21 -9.77 -9.24
C LYS A 68 -12.21 -11.29 -9.19
N ALA A 69 -12.42 -11.86 -8.00
CA ALA A 69 -12.96 -13.21 -7.91
C ALA A 69 -14.39 -13.16 -8.45
N ARG A 70 -14.68 -14.00 -9.44
CA ARG A 70 -16.02 -14.20 -9.99
C ARG A 70 -16.97 -14.74 -8.94
#